data_AF-A0A7Z9URV3-F1
#
_entry.id   AF-A0A7Z9URV3-F1
#
_cell.length_a   1.000
_cell.length_b   1.000
_cell.length_c   1.000
_cell.angle_alpha   90.00
_cell.angle_beta   90.00
_cell.angle_gamma   90.00
#
_symmetry.space_group_name_H-M   'P 1'
#
loop_
_entity.id
_entity.type
_entity.pdbx_description
1 polymer ?
#
loop_
_entity_poly.entity_id
_entity_poly.type
_entity_poly.pdbx_seq_one_letter_code
_entity_poly.pdbx_strand_id
1 'polypeptide(L)'
;MKFAGIKGVVIDWYGIEDFRDCAMIHRNTKHLIKYIKKAELRFAICYEDQTVKHMIESKFLQKQKGRTYGKKVLKWLDNNWFGDDAYIKVDDRPVLLVFGPQHFKKEQWDHIMLGLSKRLLLYGLPHLSQKAKMSGVFGWPPVSGSREIVPTVWQKYLFQLYARGATGEAVIAVAFPGFHDIYKDVGLHNSIGYIDDQKGKTFIETFELAWKSDSQFIQIATWNDYGEGTVIEPTKAFKYQYLEVIQKYTQTRSKATALFSREDLQLPIMLYKLKKKHMKNPMTMKDLKKASTLLFSSKCNEVRAILQKYAVESGKQNHTVDANKLHR
;
A
#
# COMPACT_ATOMS: atom_id res chain seq x y z
N MET A 1 -4.40 6.17 6.09
CA MET A 1 -4.79 6.26 4.67
C MET A 1 -5.91 7.28 4.43
N LYS A 2 -7.21 6.99 4.68
CA LYS A 2 -8.35 7.88 4.36
C LYS A 2 -8.15 9.34 4.77
N PHE A 3 -7.76 9.59 6.02
CA PHE A 3 -7.60 10.96 6.54
C PHE A 3 -6.42 11.74 5.96
N ALA A 4 -5.44 11.03 5.38
CA ALA A 4 -4.35 11.65 4.64
C ALA A 4 -4.75 12.02 3.20
N GLY A 5 -5.95 11.65 2.75
CA GLY A 5 -6.40 11.86 1.38
C GLY A 5 -6.14 10.69 0.42
N ILE A 6 -5.50 9.61 0.89
CA ILE A 6 -5.32 8.39 0.09
C ILE A 6 -6.68 7.75 -0.21
N LYS A 7 -6.92 7.40 -1.48
CA LYS A 7 -8.22 6.92 -2.00
C LYS A 7 -8.30 5.41 -2.22
N GLY A 8 -7.20 4.69 -2.14
CA GLY A 8 -7.20 3.25 -2.31
C GLY A 8 -5.91 2.58 -1.91
N VAL A 9 -5.90 1.25 -1.99
CA VAL A 9 -4.78 0.39 -1.62
C VAL A 9 -4.46 -0.55 -2.77
N VAL A 10 -3.21 -0.57 -3.22
CA VAL A 10 -2.68 -1.63 -4.06
C VAL A 10 -2.14 -2.71 -3.12
N ILE A 11 -2.64 -3.93 -3.23
CA ILE A 11 -2.28 -5.04 -2.34
C ILE A 11 -1.29 -5.95 -3.06
N ASP A 12 -0.09 -6.06 -2.52
CA ASP A 12 0.90 -7.05 -2.95
C ASP A 12 0.40 -8.47 -2.66
N TRP A 13 0.39 -9.34 -3.67
CA TRP A 13 -0.32 -10.61 -3.63
C TRP A 13 0.29 -11.68 -4.53
N TYR A 14 0.45 -12.88 -3.95
CA TYR A 14 1.28 -13.96 -4.53
C TYR A 14 0.47 -15.12 -5.14
N GLY A 15 -0.82 -15.23 -4.83
CA GLY A 15 -1.66 -16.28 -5.38
C GLY A 15 -2.67 -16.86 -4.39
N ILE A 16 -3.35 -17.93 -4.83
CA ILE A 16 -4.43 -18.60 -4.08
C ILE A 16 -3.99 -19.91 -3.41
N GLU A 17 -2.76 -20.36 -3.68
CA GLU A 17 -2.28 -21.66 -3.19
C GLU A 17 -1.62 -21.54 -1.82
N ASP A 18 -1.60 -22.67 -1.12
CA ASP A 18 -0.85 -22.83 0.12
C ASP A 18 0.62 -23.14 -0.20
N PHE A 19 1.33 -22.11 -0.64
CA PHE A 19 2.75 -22.15 -0.96
C PHE A 19 3.49 -21.05 -0.19
N ARG A 20 4.46 -21.43 0.65
CA ARG A 20 5.15 -20.50 1.57
C ARG A 20 4.13 -19.74 2.42
N ASP A 21 4.13 -18.41 2.37
CA ASP A 21 3.22 -17.51 3.07
C ASP A 21 2.00 -17.08 2.23
N CYS A 22 1.86 -17.58 1.00
CA CYS A 22 0.78 -17.20 0.08
C CYS A 22 -0.61 -17.39 0.68
N ALA A 23 -0.88 -18.50 1.38
CA ALA A 23 -2.18 -18.75 2.00
C ALA A 23 -2.50 -17.74 3.11
N MET A 24 -1.50 -17.39 3.93
CA MET A 24 -1.65 -16.37 4.97
C MET A 24 -1.90 -15.00 4.35
N ILE A 25 -1.11 -14.61 3.35
CA ILE A 25 -1.25 -13.33 2.64
C ILE A 25 -2.62 -13.26 1.96
N HIS A 26 -3.06 -14.32 1.29
CA HIS A 26 -4.36 -14.39 0.64
C HIS A 26 -5.53 -14.28 1.64
N ARG A 27 -5.47 -14.99 2.77
CA ARG A 27 -6.46 -14.87 3.86
C ARG A 27 -6.51 -13.44 4.39
N ASN A 28 -5.35 -12.85 4.66
CA ASN A 28 -5.26 -11.50 5.22
C ASN A 28 -5.70 -10.43 4.20
N THR A 29 -5.43 -10.63 2.91
CA THR A 29 -5.91 -9.79 1.80
C THR A 29 -7.44 -9.77 1.77
N LYS A 30 -8.10 -10.94 1.81
CA LYS A 30 -9.57 -11.03 1.90
C LYS A 30 -10.11 -10.31 3.12
N HIS A 31 -9.40 -10.34 4.25
CA HIS A 31 -9.81 -9.63 5.46
C HIS A 31 -9.62 -8.11 5.32
N LEU A 32 -8.48 -7.67 4.79
CA LEU A 32 -8.15 -6.27 4.57
C LEU A 32 -9.15 -5.58 3.64
N ILE A 33 -9.54 -6.24 2.55
CA ILE A 33 -10.53 -5.72 1.58
C ILE A 33 -11.85 -5.35 2.28
N LYS A 34 -12.30 -6.11 3.28
CA LYS A 34 -13.51 -5.78 4.06
C LYS A 34 -13.39 -4.42 4.75
N TYR A 35 -12.22 -4.09 5.29
CA TYR A 35 -11.98 -2.81 5.97
C TYR A 35 -11.67 -1.67 5.01
N ILE A 36 -11.03 -1.95 3.88
CA ILE A 36 -10.89 -0.99 2.79
C ILE A 36 -12.27 -0.51 2.35
N LYS A 37 -13.19 -1.45 2.07
CA LYS A 37 -14.59 -1.14 1.69
C LYS A 37 -15.32 -0.38 2.79
N LYS A 38 -15.18 -0.82 4.05
CA LYS A 38 -15.77 -0.13 5.21
C LYS A 38 -15.24 1.31 5.38
N ALA A 39 -14.02 1.57 4.94
CA ALA A 39 -13.42 2.91 4.94
C ALA A 39 -13.76 3.72 3.67
N GLU A 40 -14.57 3.18 2.76
CA GLU A 40 -14.92 3.78 1.47
C GLU A 40 -13.68 4.05 0.59
N LEU A 41 -12.67 3.20 0.75
CA LEU A 41 -11.48 3.19 -0.10
C LEU A 41 -11.63 2.18 -1.23
N ARG A 42 -10.90 2.40 -2.31
CA ARG A 42 -10.78 1.44 -3.42
C ARG A 42 -9.60 0.49 -3.22
N PHE A 43 -9.55 -0.59 -4.01
CA PHE A 43 -8.38 -1.48 -4.03
C PHE A 43 -8.04 -1.98 -5.43
N ALA A 44 -6.78 -2.34 -5.62
CA ALA A 44 -6.28 -3.11 -6.75
C ALA A 44 -5.31 -4.19 -6.25
N ILE A 45 -4.99 -5.13 -7.12
CA ILE A 45 -4.00 -6.17 -6.82
C ILE A 45 -2.71 -5.87 -7.58
N CYS A 46 -1.58 -6.02 -6.89
CA CYS A 46 -0.26 -6.16 -7.51
C CYS A 46 0.12 -7.62 -7.42
N TYR A 47 0.11 -8.30 -8.57
CA TYR A 47 0.34 -9.74 -8.66
C TYR A 47 1.82 -10.07 -8.86
N GLU A 48 2.35 -10.92 -7.99
CA GLU A 48 3.70 -11.45 -8.04
C GLU A 48 3.76 -12.74 -8.87
N ASP A 49 3.88 -12.61 -10.20
CA ASP A 49 3.87 -13.76 -11.11
C ASP A 49 5.09 -14.68 -10.95
N GLN A 50 6.18 -14.17 -10.35
CA GLN A 50 7.34 -14.96 -9.95
C GLN A 50 7.01 -16.09 -8.98
N THR A 51 5.90 -16.01 -8.25
CA THR A 51 5.43 -17.11 -7.39
C THR A 51 5.27 -18.41 -8.18
N VAL A 52 4.86 -18.32 -9.45
CA VAL A 52 4.71 -19.49 -10.33
C VAL A 52 6.07 -20.12 -10.65
N LYS A 53 7.10 -19.30 -10.89
CA LYS A 53 8.49 -19.78 -11.07
C LYS A 53 8.93 -20.56 -9.83
N HIS A 54 8.74 -19.99 -8.63
CA HIS A 54 9.16 -20.64 -7.39
C HIS A 54 8.42 -21.93 -7.08
N MET A 55 7.11 -22.00 -7.34
CA MET A 55 6.36 -23.25 -7.20
C MET A 55 6.85 -24.34 -8.15
N ILE A 56 7.29 -23.97 -9.36
CA ILE A 56 7.86 -24.92 -10.32
C ILE A 56 9.24 -25.41 -9.86
N GLU A 57 10.11 -24.49 -9.42
CA GLU A 57 11.44 -24.81 -8.90
C GLU A 57 11.38 -25.70 -7.66
N SER A 58 10.40 -25.48 -6.78
CA SER A 58 10.18 -26.30 -5.59
C SER A 58 9.41 -27.60 -5.86
N LYS A 59 9.09 -27.91 -7.12
CA LYS A 59 8.27 -29.07 -7.55
C LYS A 59 6.84 -29.09 -6.98
N PHE A 60 6.36 -27.97 -6.42
CA PHE A 60 4.97 -27.81 -5.98
C PHE A 60 4.01 -27.76 -7.17
N LEU A 61 4.45 -27.13 -8.27
CA LEU A 61 3.70 -27.03 -9.52
C LEU A 61 4.52 -27.66 -10.66
N GLN A 62 3.92 -28.57 -11.41
CA GLN A 62 4.57 -29.10 -12.62
C GLN A 62 4.72 -28.00 -13.68
N LYS A 63 5.90 -27.87 -14.31
CA LYS A 63 6.22 -26.80 -15.28
C LYS A 63 5.17 -26.63 -16.38
N GLN A 64 4.70 -27.74 -16.94
CA GLN A 64 3.66 -27.79 -17.98
C GLN A 64 2.30 -27.24 -17.52
N LYS A 65 2.05 -27.22 -16.20
CA LYS A 65 0.82 -26.69 -15.60
C LYS A 65 0.89 -25.19 -15.30
N GLY A 66 2.03 -24.52 -15.48
CA GLY A 66 2.21 -23.10 -15.17
C GLY A 66 1.18 -22.18 -15.84
N ARG A 67 0.95 -22.36 -17.15
CA ARG A 67 -0.05 -21.57 -17.90
C ARG A 67 -1.49 -21.82 -17.42
N THR A 68 -1.83 -23.09 -17.18
CA THR A 68 -3.15 -23.46 -16.64
C THR A 68 -3.36 -22.89 -15.25
N TYR A 69 -2.31 -22.89 -14.42
CA TYR A 69 -2.33 -22.26 -13.11
C TYR A 69 -2.53 -20.75 -13.18
N GLY A 70 -1.80 -20.04 -14.04
CA GLY A 70 -2.00 -18.60 -14.26
C GLY A 70 -3.45 -18.27 -14.65
N LYS A 71 -4.06 -19.07 -15.54
CA LYS A 71 -5.47 -18.94 -15.92
C LYS A 71 -6.41 -19.17 -14.73
N LYS A 72 -6.13 -20.17 -13.89
CA LYS A 72 -6.88 -20.42 -12.64
C LYS A 72 -6.84 -19.20 -11.71
N VAL A 73 -5.66 -18.61 -11.53
CA VAL A 73 -5.46 -17.42 -10.67
C VAL A 73 -6.25 -16.22 -11.19
N LEU A 74 -6.12 -15.87 -12.48
CA LEU A 74 -6.87 -14.73 -13.02
C LEU A 74 -8.38 -14.99 -13.02
N LYS A 75 -8.82 -16.22 -13.28
CA LYS A 75 -10.26 -16.53 -13.20
C LYS A 75 -10.79 -16.42 -11.77
N TRP A 76 -9.96 -16.74 -10.78
CA TRP A 76 -10.31 -16.51 -9.38
C TRP A 76 -10.47 -15.01 -9.09
N LEU A 77 -9.53 -14.17 -9.54
CA LEU A 77 -9.63 -12.70 -9.38
C LEU A 77 -10.88 -12.14 -10.07
N ASP A 78 -11.20 -12.63 -11.27
CA ASP A 78 -12.40 -12.27 -12.04
C ASP A 78 -13.69 -12.56 -11.28
N ASN A 79 -13.81 -13.78 -10.76
CA ASN A 79 -15.01 -14.22 -10.05
C ASN A 79 -15.18 -13.57 -8.67
N ASN A 80 -14.11 -13.04 -8.06
CA ASN A 80 -14.15 -12.59 -6.66
C ASN A 80 -13.97 -11.08 -6.48
N TRP A 81 -13.11 -10.43 -7.28
CA TRP A 81 -12.68 -9.06 -7.00
C TRP A 81 -12.81 -8.11 -8.18
N PHE A 82 -12.56 -8.53 -9.42
CA PHE A 82 -12.61 -7.61 -10.56
C PHE A 82 -13.99 -6.97 -10.78
N GLY A 83 -15.06 -7.69 -10.43
CA GLY A 83 -16.42 -7.16 -10.46
C GLY A 83 -16.75 -6.18 -9.33
N ASP A 84 -16.02 -6.21 -8.20
CA ASP A 84 -16.36 -5.43 -7.00
C ASP A 84 -16.36 -3.91 -7.27
N ASP A 85 -17.36 -3.18 -6.78
CA ASP A 85 -17.47 -1.73 -6.97
C ASP A 85 -16.30 -0.94 -6.36
N ALA A 86 -15.68 -1.48 -5.32
CA ALA A 86 -14.48 -0.90 -4.73
C ALA A 86 -13.19 -1.27 -5.48
N TYR A 87 -13.24 -2.16 -6.49
CA TYR A 87 -12.08 -2.46 -7.31
C TYR A 87 -11.75 -1.31 -8.27
N ILE A 88 -10.47 -0.98 -8.42
CA ILE A 88 -10.04 0.08 -9.34
C ILE A 88 -10.28 -0.37 -10.79
N LYS A 89 -11.05 0.43 -11.51
CA LYS A 89 -11.37 0.24 -12.92
C LYS A 89 -11.11 1.53 -13.69
N VAL A 90 -10.72 1.41 -14.96
CA VAL A 90 -10.68 2.51 -15.94
C VAL A 90 -11.53 2.10 -17.11
N ASP A 91 -12.54 2.90 -17.46
CA ASP A 91 -13.54 2.58 -18.49
C ASP A 91 -14.15 1.19 -18.30
N ASP A 92 -14.56 0.89 -17.07
CA ASP A 92 -15.13 -0.41 -16.65
C ASP A 92 -14.18 -1.63 -16.83
N ARG A 93 -12.89 -1.38 -17.08
CA ARG A 93 -11.86 -2.42 -17.16
C ARG A 93 -11.06 -2.52 -15.86
N PRO A 94 -10.96 -3.70 -15.23
CA PRO A 94 -10.18 -3.89 -14.01
C PRO A 94 -8.69 -3.62 -14.22
N VAL A 95 -8.08 -2.89 -13.30
CA VAL A 95 -6.64 -2.63 -13.28
C VAL A 95 -5.92 -3.70 -12.47
N LEU A 96 -5.00 -4.43 -13.10
CA LEU A 96 -4.12 -5.39 -12.44
C LEU A 96 -2.67 -4.95 -12.61
N LEU A 97 -2.00 -4.68 -11.49
CA LEU A 97 -0.56 -4.46 -11.49
C LEU A 97 0.11 -5.84 -11.46
N VAL A 98 1.24 -5.96 -12.14
CA VAL A 98 2.09 -7.15 -12.11
C VAL A 98 3.48 -6.69 -11.72
N PHE A 99 3.97 -7.09 -10.54
CA PHE A 99 5.31 -6.74 -10.08
C PHE A 99 6.35 -7.53 -10.88
N GLY A 100 6.58 -7.05 -12.10
CA GLY A 100 7.09 -7.88 -13.17
C GLY A 100 6.66 -7.34 -14.54
N PRO A 101 6.41 -8.22 -15.53
CA PRO A 101 6.33 -9.68 -15.41
C PRO A 101 7.71 -10.35 -15.31
N GLN A 102 7.81 -11.40 -14.49
CA GLN A 102 9.05 -12.14 -14.22
C GLN A 102 8.96 -13.62 -14.61
N HIS A 103 7.75 -14.18 -14.73
CA HIS A 103 7.54 -15.57 -15.12
C HIS A 103 6.84 -15.72 -16.47
N PHE A 104 5.68 -15.08 -16.64
CA PHE A 104 4.86 -15.26 -17.85
C PHE A 104 5.35 -14.37 -18.99
N LYS A 105 5.51 -14.98 -20.16
CA LYS A 105 5.83 -14.30 -21.42
C LYS A 105 4.58 -13.71 -22.08
N LYS A 106 4.81 -12.81 -23.03
CA LYS A 106 3.79 -12.11 -23.83
C LYS A 106 2.67 -13.01 -24.34
N GLU A 107 2.99 -14.14 -24.96
CA GLU A 107 2.01 -15.06 -25.57
C GLU A 107 1.20 -15.82 -24.51
N GLN A 108 1.78 -16.01 -23.32
CA GLN A 108 1.11 -16.69 -22.21
C GLN A 108 0.08 -15.78 -21.56
N TRP A 109 0.35 -14.48 -21.45
CA TRP A 109 -0.61 -13.51 -20.90
C TRP A 109 -1.91 -13.48 -21.71
N ASP A 110 -1.82 -13.48 -23.04
CA ASP A 110 -3.00 -13.53 -23.91
C ASP A 110 -3.87 -14.75 -23.56
N HIS A 111 -3.26 -15.93 -23.44
CA HIS A 111 -3.96 -17.17 -23.07
C HIS A 111 -4.53 -17.14 -21.64
N ILE A 112 -3.79 -16.59 -20.68
CA ILE A 112 -4.18 -16.55 -19.27
C ILE A 112 -5.37 -15.61 -19.03
N MET A 113 -5.51 -14.57 -19.86
CA MET A 113 -6.66 -13.65 -19.83
C MET A 113 -7.89 -14.15 -20.60
N LEU A 114 -7.82 -15.27 -21.32
CA LEU A 114 -8.98 -15.80 -22.06
C LEU A 114 -10.08 -16.26 -21.10
N GLY A 115 -11.31 -15.78 -21.32
CA GLY A 115 -12.50 -16.19 -20.57
C GLY A 115 -12.76 -15.39 -19.28
N LEU A 116 -12.05 -14.27 -19.09
CA LEU A 116 -12.39 -13.28 -18.06
C LEU A 116 -13.63 -12.48 -18.50
N SER A 117 -14.43 -12.04 -17.53
CA SER A 117 -15.68 -11.30 -17.78
C SER A 117 -15.45 -9.92 -18.45
N LYS A 118 -14.30 -9.30 -18.14
CA LYS A 118 -13.88 -8.00 -18.67
C LYS A 118 -12.42 -8.09 -19.11
N ARG A 119 -12.08 -7.31 -20.14
CA ARG A 119 -10.68 -7.16 -20.56
C ARG A 119 -9.90 -6.40 -19.50
N LEU A 120 -8.79 -6.96 -19.02
CA LEU A 120 -7.95 -6.31 -18.02
C LEU A 120 -7.09 -5.20 -18.61
N LEU A 121 -6.73 -4.25 -17.75
CA LEU A 121 -5.63 -3.32 -17.94
C LEU A 121 -4.45 -3.79 -17.11
N LEU A 122 -3.43 -4.36 -17.78
CA LEU A 122 -2.23 -4.83 -17.12
C LEU A 122 -1.19 -3.71 -17.04
N TYR A 123 -0.68 -3.44 -15.84
CA TYR A 123 0.41 -2.49 -15.62
C TYR A 123 1.64 -3.24 -15.12
N GLY A 124 2.77 -3.11 -15.82
CA GLY A 124 4.04 -3.72 -15.44
C GLY A 124 5.09 -2.71 -15.01
N LEU A 125 6.23 -3.19 -14.49
CA LEU A 125 7.36 -2.33 -14.18
C LEU A 125 7.96 -1.74 -15.47
N PRO A 126 8.44 -0.47 -15.49
CA PRO A 126 8.85 0.22 -16.71
C PRO A 126 9.92 -0.50 -17.54
N HIS A 127 10.82 -1.23 -16.88
CA HIS A 127 11.92 -1.98 -17.49
C HIS A 127 11.55 -3.44 -17.85
N LEU A 128 10.35 -3.89 -17.45
CA LEU A 128 9.84 -5.24 -17.73
C LEU A 128 8.57 -5.22 -18.59
N SER A 129 7.90 -4.07 -18.72
CA SER A 129 6.59 -3.99 -19.36
C SER A 129 6.60 -4.43 -20.82
N GLN A 130 7.72 -4.27 -21.53
CA GLN A 130 7.90 -4.76 -22.90
C GLN A 130 7.88 -6.29 -23.02
N LYS A 131 8.12 -7.02 -21.91
CA LYS A 131 8.11 -8.50 -21.88
C LYS A 131 6.69 -9.09 -21.92
N ALA A 132 5.66 -8.25 -21.81
CA ALA A 132 4.26 -8.63 -22.02
C ALA A 132 3.49 -7.53 -22.78
N LYS A 133 2.26 -7.83 -23.25
CA LYS A 133 1.36 -6.80 -23.83
C LYS A 133 0.73 -5.98 -22.71
N MET A 134 1.55 -5.30 -21.90
CA MET A 134 1.05 -4.44 -20.84
C MET A 134 0.29 -3.26 -21.44
N SER A 135 -0.79 -2.87 -20.78
CA SER A 135 -1.60 -1.70 -21.14
C SER A 135 -0.97 -0.39 -20.67
N GLY A 136 0.00 -0.47 -19.77
CA GLY A 136 0.75 0.66 -19.23
C GLY A 136 1.84 0.23 -18.27
N VAL A 137 2.38 1.22 -17.55
CA VAL A 137 3.44 1.02 -16.56
C VAL A 137 3.12 1.65 -15.22
N PHE A 138 3.70 1.12 -14.14
CA PHE A 138 3.66 1.76 -12.82
C PHE A 138 5.07 1.95 -12.27
N GLY A 139 5.37 3.12 -11.74
CA GLY A 139 6.70 3.44 -11.21
C GLY A 139 7.06 2.71 -9.92
N TRP A 140 8.37 2.55 -9.68
CA TRP A 140 8.96 2.06 -8.43
C TRP A 140 10.24 2.87 -8.13
N PRO A 141 10.74 2.92 -6.87
CA PRO A 141 12.06 3.47 -6.59
C PRO A 141 13.15 2.93 -7.55
N PRO A 142 13.91 3.80 -8.25
CA PRO A 142 14.84 3.38 -9.29
C PRO A 142 16.21 2.97 -8.72
N VAL A 143 16.22 1.99 -7.82
CA VAL A 143 17.44 1.45 -7.22
C VAL A 143 18.08 0.38 -8.10
N SER A 144 19.40 0.44 -8.23
CA SER A 144 20.18 -0.56 -8.97
C SER A 144 21.67 -0.45 -8.64
N GLY A 145 22.39 -1.55 -8.84
CA GLY A 145 23.86 -1.54 -8.85
C GLY A 145 24.50 -1.32 -7.48
N SER A 146 23.76 -1.61 -6.39
CA SER A 146 24.28 -1.59 -5.01
C SER A 146 24.92 -0.25 -4.59
N ARG A 147 24.45 0.86 -5.17
CA ARG A 147 24.98 2.21 -4.94
C ARG A 147 23.89 3.18 -4.51
N GLU A 148 24.31 4.29 -3.96
CA GLU A 148 23.43 5.44 -3.76
C GLU A 148 22.96 6.00 -5.11
N ILE A 149 21.67 6.29 -5.18
CA ILE A 149 21.00 6.95 -6.29
C ILE A 149 20.68 8.37 -5.84
N VAL A 150 21.54 9.30 -6.23
CA VAL A 150 21.44 10.73 -5.88
C VAL A 150 20.24 11.41 -6.57
N PRO A 151 19.78 12.58 -6.06
CA PRO A 151 18.63 13.32 -6.60
C PRO A 151 18.54 13.45 -8.10
N THR A 152 19.62 13.86 -8.75
CA THR A 152 19.65 14.06 -10.20
C THR A 152 19.33 12.79 -11.00
N VAL A 153 19.68 11.62 -10.47
CA VAL A 153 19.45 10.32 -11.14
C VAL A 153 17.98 9.90 -11.03
N TRP A 154 17.41 9.89 -9.81
CA TRP A 154 16.03 9.47 -9.65
C TRP A 154 15.05 10.53 -10.19
N GLN A 155 15.38 11.82 -10.15
CA GLN A 155 14.57 12.87 -10.80
C GLN A 155 14.52 12.63 -12.32
N LYS A 156 15.67 12.36 -12.96
CA LYS A 156 15.73 12.02 -14.38
C LYS A 156 14.86 10.81 -14.72
N TYR A 157 14.90 9.76 -13.90
CA TYR A 157 14.04 8.59 -14.07
C TYR A 157 12.55 8.97 -14.01
N LEU A 158 12.12 9.78 -13.03
CA LEU A 158 10.72 10.19 -12.92
C LEU A 158 10.27 11.05 -14.09
N PHE A 159 11.09 12.01 -14.54
CA PHE A 159 10.80 12.80 -15.74
C PHE A 159 10.64 11.91 -16.98
N GLN A 160 11.53 10.94 -17.18
CA GLN A 160 11.44 9.99 -18.29
C GLN A 160 10.20 9.10 -18.19
N LEU A 161 9.86 8.62 -16.99
CA LEU A 161 8.67 7.82 -16.75
C LEU A 161 7.40 8.61 -17.12
N TYR A 162 7.31 9.86 -16.69
CA TYR A 162 6.11 10.69 -16.90
C TYR A 162 5.99 11.20 -18.35
N ALA A 163 7.11 11.41 -19.04
CA ALA A 163 7.12 11.73 -20.47
C ALA A 163 6.49 10.63 -21.34
N ARG A 164 6.45 9.37 -20.89
CA ARG A 164 5.74 8.28 -21.60
C ARG A 164 4.24 8.56 -21.72
N GLY A 165 3.65 9.23 -20.73
CA GLY A 165 2.25 9.68 -20.78
C GLY A 165 1.97 10.59 -21.97
N ALA A 166 2.90 11.50 -22.30
CA ALA A 166 2.78 12.39 -23.46
C ALA A 166 2.82 11.64 -24.82
N THR A 167 3.33 10.40 -24.83
CA THR A 167 3.32 9.52 -26.01
C THR A 167 2.10 8.59 -26.08
N GLY A 168 1.12 8.76 -25.18
CA GLY A 168 -0.13 8.01 -25.14
C GLY A 168 -0.08 6.70 -24.34
N GLU A 169 1.03 6.40 -23.67
CA GLU A 169 1.12 5.25 -22.78
C GLU A 169 0.47 5.56 -21.42
N ALA A 170 -0.30 4.61 -20.87
CA ALA A 170 -0.85 4.77 -19.53
C ALA A 170 0.26 4.63 -18.46
N VAL A 171 0.42 5.65 -17.62
CA VAL A 171 1.45 5.68 -16.57
C VAL A 171 0.79 5.88 -15.21
N ILE A 172 1.07 4.97 -14.28
CA ILE A 172 0.84 5.17 -12.84
C ILE A 172 2.11 5.80 -12.26
N ALA A 173 2.01 7.07 -11.86
CA ALA A 173 3.11 7.80 -11.27
C ALA A 173 3.49 7.22 -9.90
N VAL A 174 4.70 7.53 -9.40
CA VAL A 174 5.18 7.01 -8.11
C VAL A 174 5.75 8.11 -7.23
N ALA A 175 5.42 8.05 -5.94
CA ALA A 175 6.07 8.79 -4.88
C ALA A 175 6.67 7.81 -3.87
N PHE A 176 7.87 8.09 -3.36
CA PHE A 176 8.57 7.24 -2.40
C PHE A 176 9.41 8.09 -1.45
N PRO A 177 9.53 7.71 -0.16
CA PRO A 177 10.23 8.53 0.82
C PRO A 177 11.75 8.42 0.77
N GLY A 178 12.25 7.37 0.15
CA GLY A 178 13.65 6.95 0.13
C GLY A 178 13.68 5.47 -0.23
N PHE A 179 14.84 4.84 -0.11
CA PHE A 179 15.01 3.41 -0.25
C PHE A 179 16.25 2.98 0.54
N HIS A 180 16.09 2.04 1.46
CA HIS A 180 17.19 1.45 2.20
C HIS A 180 16.79 0.02 2.56
N ASP A 181 17.20 -0.93 1.73
CA ASP A 181 16.85 -2.33 1.93
C ASP A 181 17.65 -2.99 3.06
N ILE A 182 17.04 -3.98 3.70
CA ILE A 182 17.69 -4.84 4.71
C ILE A 182 18.26 -6.12 4.10
N TYR A 183 18.26 -6.28 2.76
CA TYR A 183 18.50 -7.57 2.11
C TYR A 183 19.86 -8.16 2.48
N LYS A 184 20.88 -7.30 2.58
CA LYS A 184 22.22 -7.70 3.03
C LYS A 184 22.21 -8.12 4.49
N ASP A 185 21.53 -7.37 5.34
CA ASP A 185 21.52 -7.58 6.79
C ASP A 185 20.82 -8.88 7.19
N VAL A 186 19.82 -9.30 6.41
CA VAL A 186 19.10 -10.57 6.62
C VAL A 186 19.67 -11.74 5.80
N GLY A 187 20.80 -11.54 5.11
CA GLY A 187 21.49 -12.60 4.37
C GLY A 187 20.76 -13.08 3.10
N LEU A 188 19.87 -12.27 2.51
CA LEU A 188 19.18 -12.61 1.27
C LEU A 188 20.08 -12.41 0.05
N HIS A 189 20.60 -11.19 -0.13
CA HIS A 189 21.58 -10.83 -1.15
C HIS A 189 22.18 -9.45 -0.84
N ASN A 190 23.14 -8.99 -1.63
CA ASN A 190 23.65 -7.62 -1.51
C ASN A 190 22.52 -6.60 -1.68
N SER A 191 22.62 -5.46 -1.00
CA SER A 191 21.70 -4.34 -1.21
C SER A 191 21.62 -3.98 -2.69
N ILE A 192 20.42 -3.66 -3.15
CA ILE A 192 20.18 -3.35 -4.57
C ILE A 192 20.32 -1.86 -4.87
N GLY A 193 20.45 -1.03 -3.84
CA GLY A 193 20.76 0.39 -3.94
C GLY A 193 20.25 1.15 -2.72
N TYR A 194 20.47 2.46 -2.73
CA TYR A 194 20.09 3.35 -1.63
C TYR A 194 19.58 4.69 -2.17
N ILE A 195 18.53 5.23 -1.58
CA ILE A 195 18.06 6.60 -1.80
C ILE A 195 17.85 7.22 -0.42
N ASP A 196 18.62 8.26 -0.11
CA ASP A 196 18.51 9.02 1.14
C ASP A 196 17.12 9.66 1.26
N ASP A 197 16.50 9.54 2.44
CA ASP A 197 15.21 10.19 2.73
C ASP A 197 15.33 11.72 2.83
N GLN A 198 16.54 12.22 3.08
CA GLN A 198 16.88 13.63 3.24
C GLN A 198 15.96 14.34 4.24
N LYS A 199 15.71 13.70 5.38
CA LYS A 199 14.80 14.16 6.44
C LYS A 199 13.37 14.38 5.88
N GLY A 200 12.92 13.45 5.04
CA GLY A 200 11.62 13.48 4.36
C GLY A 200 11.53 14.37 3.12
N LYS A 201 12.60 15.10 2.74
CA LYS A 201 12.61 15.94 1.53
C LYS A 201 12.43 15.12 0.25
N THR A 202 13.01 13.92 0.19
CA THR A 202 12.86 13.02 -0.96
C THR A 202 11.38 12.67 -1.21
N PHE A 203 10.58 12.42 -0.16
CA PHE A 203 9.14 12.19 -0.32
C PHE A 203 8.43 13.40 -0.92
N ILE A 204 8.74 14.60 -0.42
CA ILE A 204 8.10 15.85 -0.87
C ILE A 204 8.36 16.06 -2.37
N GLU A 205 9.62 15.91 -2.80
CA GLU A 205 10.01 16.12 -4.20
C GLU A 205 9.41 15.05 -5.13
N THR A 206 9.47 13.77 -4.76
CA THR A 206 8.90 12.69 -5.59
C THR A 206 7.38 12.81 -5.67
N PHE A 207 6.71 13.17 -4.58
CA PHE A 207 5.27 13.39 -4.55
C PHE A 207 4.86 14.61 -5.38
N GLU A 208 5.61 15.71 -5.32
CA GLU A 208 5.33 16.91 -6.14
C GLU A 208 5.47 16.61 -7.64
N LEU A 209 6.51 15.88 -8.04
CA LEU A 209 6.70 15.45 -9.42
C LEU A 209 5.55 14.54 -9.89
N ALA A 210 5.15 13.57 -9.07
CA ALA A 210 4.00 12.71 -9.37
C ALA A 210 2.69 13.49 -9.43
N TRP A 211 2.51 14.50 -8.58
CA TRP A 211 1.30 15.32 -8.53
C TRP A 211 1.16 16.25 -9.74
N LYS A 212 2.29 16.68 -10.32
CA LYS A 212 2.36 17.50 -11.53
C LYS A 212 2.28 16.70 -12.82
N SER A 213 2.32 15.36 -12.77
CA SER A 213 2.20 14.54 -13.96
C SER A 213 0.74 14.45 -14.44
N ASP A 214 0.56 14.06 -15.70
CA ASP A 214 -0.76 13.78 -16.27
C ASP A 214 -1.28 12.37 -15.92
N SER A 215 -0.64 11.69 -14.98
CA SER A 215 -1.02 10.33 -14.58
C SER A 215 -2.39 10.32 -13.89
N GLN A 216 -3.27 9.43 -14.36
CA GLN A 216 -4.59 9.21 -13.74
C GLN A 216 -4.47 8.70 -12.29
N PHE A 217 -3.43 7.92 -12.00
CA PHE A 217 -3.14 7.38 -10.68
C PHE A 217 -1.73 7.75 -10.22
N ILE A 218 -1.60 8.05 -8.92
CA ILE A 218 -0.33 8.17 -8.22
C ILE A 218 -0.26 7.03 -7.21
N GLN A 219 0.74 6.18 -7.35
CA GLN A 219 1.11 5.17 -6.37
C GLN A 219 2.05 5.77 -5.33
N ILE A 220 1.86 5.41 -4.07
CA ILE A 220 2.83 5.67 -3.01
C ILE A 220 3.51 4.34 -2.69
N ALA A 221 4.80 4.26 -2.98
CA ALA A 221 5.65 3.11 -2.67
C ALA A 221 6.43 3.43 -1.38
N THR A 222 6.04 2.93 -0.22
CA THR A 222 4.90 2.03 0.08
C THR A 222 4.22 2.43 1.39
N TRP A 223 3.07 1.82 1.70
CA TRP A 223 2.49 2.00 3.04
C TRP A 223 3.42 1.42 4.12
N ASN A 224 3.89 0.18 3.98
CA ASN A 224 4.52 -0.58 5.06
C ASN A 224 5.59 -1.60 4.60
N ASP A 225 6.30 -1.34 3.50
CA ASP A 225 7.47 -2.15 3.15
C ASP A 225 8.70 -1.72 3.96
N TYR A 226 8.79 -2.28 5.15
CA TYR A 226 9.94 -2.10 6.04
C TYR A 226 11.20 -2.81 5.50
N GLY A 227 11.06 -3.79 4.61
CA GLY A 227 12.18 -4.51 4.03
C GLY A 227 12.99 -3.65 3.07
N GLU A 228 12.33 -2.74 2.36
CA GLU A 228 12.95 -1.78 1.43
C GLU A 228 13.13 -0.36 2.03
N GLY A 229 12.64 -0.13 3.25
CA GLY A 229 12.72 1.18 3.88
C GLY A 229 11.86 2.26 3.21
N THR A 230 10.85 1.87 2.41
CA THR A 230 9.99 2.79 1.65
C THR A 230 8.72 3.21 2.42
N VAL A 231 8.67 2.92 3.72
CA VAL A 231 7.49 3.04 4.59
C VAL A 231 7.01 4.49 4.77
N ILE A 232 5.74 4.74 4.48
CA ILE A 232 5.04 5.99 4.85
C ILE A 232 4.07 5.85 6.03
N GLU A 233 3.82 4.63 6.51
CA GLU A 233 3.04 4.38 7.72
C GLU A 233 3.63 5.16 8.92
N PRO A 234 2.79 5.76 9.78
CA PRO A 234 3.29 6.49 10.94
C PRO A 234 4.15 5.64 11.89
N THR A 235 5.42 6.03 12.06
CA THR A 235 6.36 5.43 13.00
C THR A 235 6.73 6.39 14.13
N LYS A 236 7.50 5.93 15.11
CA LYS A 236 8.09 6.83 16.13
C LYS A 236 9.04 7.86 15.50
N ALA A 237 9.78 7.46 14.46
CA ALA A 237 10.76 8.30 13.79
C ALA A 237 10.09 9.35 12.90
N PHE A 238 9.15 8.92 12.05
CA PHE A 238 8.55 9.78 11.02
C PHE A 238 7.25 10.46 11.46
N LYS A 239 6.68 10.04 12.60
CA LYS A 239 5.38 10.53 13.08
C LYS A 239 4.35 10.50 11.95
N TYR A 240 3.78 11.62 11.55
CA TYR A 240 2.79 11.72 10.48
C TYR A 240 3.30 12.50 9.26
N GLN A 241 4.60 12.81 9.17
CA GLN A 241 5.12 13.79 8.21
C GLN A 241 4.71 13.51 6.76
N TYR A 242 4.77 12.24 6.32
CA TYR A 242 4.40 11.86 4.96
C TYR A 242 2.90 11.97 4.72
N LEU A 243 2.09 11.61 5.72
CA LEU A 243 0.63 11.71 5.63
C LEU A 243 0.16 13.17 5.58
N GLU A 244 0.86 14.06 6.27
CA GLU A 244 0.59 15.50 6.27
C GLU A 244 0.91 16.13 4.92
N VAL A 245 1.98 15.69 4.25
CA VAL A 245 2.30 16.10 2.88
C VAL A 245 1.15 15.72 1.94
N ILE A 246 0.71 14.45 1.95
CA ILE A 246 -0.40 13.99 1.09
C ILE A 246 -1.68 14.77 1.42
N GLN A 247 -1.97 14.98 2.70
CA GLN A 247 -3.15 15.70 3.15
C GLN A 247 -3.16 17.14 2.62
N LYS A 248 -2.03 17.85 2.69
CA LYS A 248 -1.88 19.22 2.18
C LYS A 248 -2.23 19.31 0.69
N TYR A 249 -1.67 18.43 -0.14
CA TYR A 249 -1.91 18.44 -1.59
C TYR A 249 -3.35 18.05 -1.96
N THR A 250 -3.93 17.09 -1.24
CA THR A 250 -5.31 16.65 -1.51
C THR A 250 -6.36 17.67 -1.09
N GLN A 251 -6.09 18.47 -0.04
CA GLN A 251 -6.96 19.56 0.40
C GLN A 251 -6.94 20.76 -0.55
N THR A 252 -5.79 21.13 -1.12
CA THR A 252 -5.73 22.28 -2.04
C THR A 252 -6.48 22.06 -3.35
N ARG A 253 -6.56 20.81 -3.82
CA ARG A 253 -7.24 20.47 -5.08
C ARG A 253 -8.76 20.37 -4.96
N SER A 254 -9.31 20.01 -3.80
CA SER A 254 -10.74 19.66 -3.74
C SER A 254 -11.69 20.85 -3.72
N LYS A 255 -11.23 22.09 -3.45
CA LYS A 255 -12.06 23.30 -3.16
C LYS A 255 -13.15 23.12 -2.09
N ALA A 256 -13.41 21.89 -1.65
CA ALA A 256 -14.24 21.54 -0.51
C ALA A 256 -13.44 21.83 0.75
N THR A 257 -14.12 22.36 1.77
CA THR A 257 -13.61 22.48 3.14
C THR A 257 -12.80 21.24 3.50
N ALA A 258 -11.60 21.43 4.05
CA ALA A 258 -10.73 20.32 4.44
C ALA A 258 -11.52 19.28 5.24
N LEU A 259 -11.79 18.11 4.64
CA LEU A 259 -12.67 17.08 5.23
C LEU A 259 -12.11 16.52 6.54
N PHE A 260 -10.78 16.57 6.69
CA PHE A 260 -10.06 16.08 7.87
C PHE A 260 -8.95 17.07 8.24
N SER A 261 -8.73 17.27 9.53
CA SER A 261 -7.61 18.07 10.04
C SER A 261 -6.33 17.24 10.19
N ARG A 262 -5.21 17.90 10.51
CA ARG A 262 -3.94 17.24 10.81
C ARG A 262 -4.06 16.33 12.03
N GLU A 263 -4.81 16.76 13.04
CA GLU A 263 -5.04 16.04 14.29
C GLU A 263 -5.86 14.76 14.06
N ASP A 264 -6.71 14.73 13.03
CA ASP A 264 -7.50 13.54 12.70
C ASP A 264 -6.63 12.35 12.28
N LEU A 265 -5.42 12.60 11.76
CA LEU A 265 -4.46 11.55 11.41
C LEU A 265 -4.10 10.66 12.62
N GLN A 266 -4.22 11.18 13.84
CA GLN A 266 -3.85 10.49 15.07
C GLN A 266 -4.95 9.56 15.60
N LEU A 267 -6.21 9.80 15.24
CA LEU A 267 -7.37 9.11 15.78
C LEU A 267 -7.30 7.57 15.64
N PRO A 268 -6.89 6.99 14.49
CA PRO A 268 -6.79 5.53 14.36
C PRO A 268 -5.79 4.90 15.35
N ILE A 269 -4.63 5.53 15.52
CA ILE A 269 -3.58 5.03 16.42
C ILE A 269 -3.98 5.21 17.88
N MET A 270 -4.60 6.36 18.23
CA MET A 270 -5.16 6.58 19.56
C MET A 270 -6.21 5.52 19.92
N LEU A 271 -7.16 5.27 19.01
CA LEU A 271 -8.18 4.23 19.18
C LEU A 271 -7.56 2.85 19.37
N TYR A 272 -6.58 2.47 18.54
CA TYR A 272 -5.88 1.19 18.67
C TYR A 272 -5.21 1.03 20.05
N LYS A 273 -4.45 2.04 20.48
CA LYS A 273 -3.76 2.03 21.78
C LYS A 273 -4.75 1.91 22.94
N LEU A 274 -5.85 2.67 22.90
CA LEU A 274 -6.89 2.60 23.93
C LEU A 274 -7.58 1.23 23.95
N LYS A 275 -7.88 0.63 22.78
CA LYS A 275 -8.47 -0.72 22.71
C LYS A 275 -7.53 -1.77 23.31
N LYS A 276 -6.23 -1.67 23.03
CA LYS A 276 -5.22 -2.58 23.61
C LYS A 276 -5.14 -2.43 25.13
N LYS A 277 -5.10 -1.19 25.63
CA LYS A 277 -5.03 -0.89 27.07
C LYS A 277 -6.27 -1.39 27.83
N HIS A 278 -7.46 -1.15 27.29
CA HIS A 278 -8.72 -1.43 27.99
C HIS A 278 -9.39 -2.73 27.56
N MET A 279 -8.66 -3.65 26.91
CA MET A 279 -9.23 -4.88 26.33
C MET A 279 -10.01 -5.76 27.31
N LYS A 280 -9.68 -5.68 28.62
CA LYS A 280 -10.34 -6.42 29.70
C LYS A 280 -11.52 -5.68 30.35
N ASN A 281 -11.79 -4.42 29.98
CA ASN A 281 -12.91 -3.63 30.51
C ASN A 281 -14.06 -3.63 29.49
N PRO A 282 -15.16 -4.38 29.73
CA PRO A 282 -16.26 -4.49 28.76
C PRO A 282 -16.96 -3.17 28.47
N MET A 283 -17.10 -2.31 29.49
CA MET A 283 -17.77 -1.01 29.35
C MET A 283 -16.96 -0.07 28.47
N THR A 284 -15.66 0.09 28.76
CA THR A 284 -14.76 0.89 27.91
C THR A 284 -14.68 0.33 26.48
N MET A 285 -14.63 -1.00 26.33
CA MET A 285 -14.59 -1.62 25.01
C MET A 285 -15.87 -1.41 24.19
N LYS A 286 -17.03 -1.24 24.83
CA LYS A 286 -18.28 -0.86 24.14
C LYS A 286 -18.15 0.52 23.50
N ASP A 287 -17.64 1.50 24.25
CA ASP A 287 -17.43 2.87 23.77
C ASP A 287 -16.35 2.95 22.68
N LEU A 288 -15.25 2.21 22.84
CA LEU A 288 -14.20 2.16 21.81
C LEU A 288 -14.66 1.42 20.53
N LYS A 289 -15.59 0.46 20.63
CA LYS A 289 -16.24 -0.13 19.46
C LYS A 289 -17.15 0.89 18.76
N LYS A 290 -17.91 1.69 19.50
CA LYS A 290 -18.69 2.81 18.95
C LYS A 290 -17.78 3.82 18.23
N ALA A 291 -16.67 4.21 18.86
CA ALA A 291 -15.67 5.08 18.25
C ALA A 291 -15.10 4.47 16.94
N SER A 292 -14.88 3.16 16.89
CA SER A 292 -14.43 2.50 15.66
C SER A 292 -15.45 2.64 14.52
N THR A 293 -16.74 2.46 14.79
CA THR A 293 -17.79 2.64 13.77
C THR A 293 -17.84 4.08 13.28
N LEU A 294 -17.85 5.04 14.20
CA LEU A 294 -17.84 6.47 13.90
C LEU A 294 -16.61 6.89 13.08
N LEU A 295 -15.44 6.30 13.37
CA LEU A 295 -14.21 6.58 12.64
C LEU A 295 -14.29 6.14 11.18
N PHE A 296 -14.88 4.97 10.90
CA PHE A 296 -15.12 4.52 9.52
C PHE A 296 -16.11 5.42 8.78
N SER A 297 -17.12 5.92 9.49
CA SER A 297 -18.09 6.91 8.98
C SER A 297 -17.59 8.36 9.00
N SER A 298 -16.27 8.58 9.16
CA SER A 298 -15.64 9.91 9.09
C SER A 298 -16.15 10.94 10.11
N LYS A 299 -16.72 10.49 11.24
CA LYS A 299 -17.24 11.34 12.31
C LYS A 299 -16.15 11.71 13.33
N CYS A 300 -15.11 12.41 12.89
CA CYS A 300 -13.89 12.65 13.67
C CYS A 300 -14.13 13.37 15.02
N ASN A 301 -15.01 14.37 15.07
CA ASN A 301 -15.31 15.11 16.30
C ASN A 301 -15.93 14.21 17.39
N GLU A 302 -16.88 13.36 16.99
CA GLU A 302 -17.54 12.42 17.90
C GLU A 302 -16.56 11.35 18.39
N VAL A 303 -15.68 10.86 17.51
CA VAL A 303 -14.60 9.96 17.92
C VAL A 303 -13.70 10.64 18.94
N ARG A 304 -13.23 11.86 18.68
CA ARG A 304 -12.33 12.60 19.57
C ARG A 304 -12.95 12.76 20.97
N ALA A 305 -14.23 13.12 21.05
CA ALA A 305 -14.95 13.23 22.32
C ALA A 305 -14.99 11.91 23.10
N ILE A 306 -15.13 10.76 22.42
CA ILE A 306 -15.06 9.45 23.09
C ILE A 306 -13.63 9.15 23.56
N LEU A 307 -12.62 9.33 22.71
CA LEU A 307 -11.24 8.96 23.02
C LEU A 307 -10.65 9.83 24.16
N GLN A 308 -11.02 11.11 24.23
CA GLN A 308 -10.53 12.04 25.25
C GLN A 308 -10.91 11.61 26.68
N LYS A 309 -12.09 11.00 26.88
CA LYS A 309 -12.53 10.49 28.19
C LYS A 309 -11.49 9.54 28.80
N TYR A 310 -10.95 8.64 27.98
CA TYR A 310 -10.01 7.61 28.42
C TYR A 310 -8.54 8.06 28.35
N ALA A 311 -8.24 9.09 27.56
CA ALA A 311 -6.92 9.70 27.52
C ALA A 311 -6.61 10.46 28.84
N VAL A 312 -7.60 11.14 29.42
CA VAL A 312 -7.44 11.94 30.66
C VAL A 312 -7.39 11.05 31.92
N GLU A 313 -8.19 9.99 32.00
CA GLU A 313 -8.13 9.02 33.10
C GLU A 313 -6.75 8.34 33.23
N SER A 314 -6.00 8.27 32.13
CA SER A 314 -4.64 7.73 32.08
C SER A 314 -3.59 8.59 32.79
N GLY A 315 -3.82 9.90 32.93
CA GLY A 315 -2.93 10.82 33.66
C GLY A 315 -3.18 10.83 35.17
N LYS A 316 -4.42 10.56 35.59
CA LYS A 316 -4.79 10.53 37.03
C LYS A 316 -4.39 9.23 37.73
N GLN A 317 -4.29 8.10 37.00
CA GLN A 317 -3.88 6.81 37.59
C GLN A 317 -2.36 6.68 37.84
N ASN A 318 -1.52 7.61 37.35
CA ASN A 318 -0.07 7.59 37.59
C ASN A 318 0.39 8.41 38.81
N HIS A 319 -0.53 9.04 39.56
CA HIS A 319 -0.20 9.86 40.74
C HIS A 319 -0.57 9.23 42.10
N THR A 320 -0.95 7.96 42.12
CA THR A 320 -1.14 7.19 43.36
C THR A 320 -0.22 5.97 43.35
N VAL A 321 1.08 6.21 43.39
CA VAL A 321 2.02 5.21 43.93
C VAL A 321 2.26 5.61 45.37
N ASP A 322 1.78 4.74 46.24
CA ASP A 322 1.84 4.77 47.70
C ASP A 322 3.27 5.00 48.20
N ALA A 323 3.51 6.16 48.82
CA ALA A 323 4.81 6.56 49.36
C ALA A 323 5.19 5.81 50.67
N ASN A 324 4.40 4.83 51.11
CA ASN A 324 4.58 4.15 52.39
C ASN A 324 5.06 2.69 52.29
N LYS A 325 5.95 2.37 51.35
CA LYS A 325 6.73 1.12 51.39
C LYS A 325 8.20 1.34 51.08
N LEU A 326 8.88 2.02 51.99
CA LEU A 326 10.34 1.96 52.12
C LEU A 326 10.68 2.00 53.61
N HIS A 327 10.38 0.88 54.30
CA HIS A 327 11.09 0.42 55.50
C HIS A 327 10.59 -0.99 55.85
N ARG A 328 11.30 -1.99 55.36
CA ARG A 328 11.80 -3.15 56.11
C ARG A 328 12.64 -4.03 55.21
#